data_AF-A0AAV6YJ08-F1
#
_entry.id   AF-A0AAV6YJ08-F1
#
_cell.length_a   1.000
_cell.length_b   1.000
_cell.length_c   1.000
_cell.angle_alpha   90.00
_cell.angle_beta   90.00
_cell.angle_gamma   90.00
#
_symmetry.space_group_name_H-M   'P 1'
#
loop_
_entity.id
_entity.type
_entity.pdbx_description
1 polymer ?
#
loop_
_entity_poly.entity_id
_entity_poly.type
_entity_poly.pdbx_seq_one_letter_code
_entity_poly.pdbx_strand_id
1 'polypeptide(L)'
;MYPDLCKLYCILQKTKFTLFSVILIFGIIENGLVIWIAGFRMKKTINAVWFLNLAITDFLCCTTIPLHIVWDTELIHWRSRYIFEVVMTVSLVIAMSASVLLLTAMSIDRWVSVMLPFWAKVHRTHKLAKIIAGVIWMFCLVVTGVVCSFVVKYVGQITSIEIMDIVDLVRLVVLFVIPFLIISTCYVTIFFKIRKSKRLQRSQRPYRIITAVILCFFICWAPYYTWPFIFRDIYYDDRYIIKIVMYSLVFLNSCINPIIYVFMDQDFRDGFLTSIPFRLKTDLREQPVNTKGSQLSTTTYV
;
A
#
# COMPACT_ATOMS: atom_id res chain seq x y z
N MET A 1 -0.01 -36.35 24.14
CA MET A 1 0.36 -35.80 22.82
C MET A 1 0.14 -34.29 22.86
N TYR A 2 1.23 -33.53 23.02
CA TYR A 2 1.36 -32.06 22.82
C TYR A 2 0.24 -31.09 23.30
N PRO A 3 -0.01 -30.96 24.61
CA PRO A 3 -0.85 -29.89 25.14
C PRO A 3 -0.30 -28.47 24.86
N ASP A 4 1.02 -28.29 24.84
CA ASP A 4 1.65 -26.98 24.60
C ASP A 4 1.43 -26.46 23.18
N LEU A 5 1.37 -27.36 22.19
CA LEU A 5 1.14 -27.01 20.78
C LEU A 5 -0.30 -26.51 20.57
N CYS A 6 -1.28 -27.17 21.22
CA CYS A 6 -2.67 -26.73 21.23
C CYS A 6 -2.82 -25.34 21.88
N LYS A 7 -2.10 -25.10 22.98
CA LYS A 7 -2.05 -23.80 23.65
C LYS A 7 -1.41 -22.72 22.76
N LEU A 8 -0.30 -23.02 22.10
CA LEU A 8 0.35 -22.11 21.13
C LEU A 8 -0.59 -21.77 19.97
N TYR A 9 -1.23 -22.78 19.36
CA TYR A 9 -2.19 -22.57 18.28
C TYR A 9 -3.38 -21.69 18.69
N CYS A 10 -3.93 -21.91 19.89
CA CYS A 10 -4.99 -21.06 20.45
C CYS A 10 -4.55 -19.60 20.65
N ILE A 11 -3.31 -19.38 21.11
CA ILE A 11 -2.71 -18.03 21.24
C ILE A 11 -2.54 -17.39 19.86
N LEU A 12 -2.05 -18.13 18.86
CA LEU A 12 -1.85 -17.65 17.49
C LEU A 12 -3.19 -17.28 16.83
N GLN A 13 -4.23 -18.11 16.96
CA GLN A 13 -5.57 -17.80 16.46
C GLN A 13 -6.15 -16.54 17.11
N LYS A 14 -6.06 -16.39 18.44
CA LYS A 14 -6.51 -15.17 19.15
C LYS A 14 -5.74 -13.93 18.73
N THR A 15 -4.43 -14.07 18.51
CA THR A 15 -3.56 -12.99 18.03
C THR A 15 -3.94 -12.58 16.61
N LYS A 16 -4.07 -13.55 15.69
CA LYS A 16 -4.53 -13.35 14.31
C LYS A 16 -5.87 -12.64 14.28
N PHE A 17 -6.87 -13.14 15.02
CA PHE A 17 -8.21 -12.54 15.11
C PHE A 17 -8.12 -11.07 15.54
N THR A 18 -7.47 -10.81 16.68
CA THR A 18 -7.36 -9.45 17.25
C THR A 18 -6.67 -8.49 16.28
N LEU A 19 -5.53 -8.90 15.73
CA LEU A 19 -4.73 -8.10 14.80
C LEU A 19 -5.51 -7.80 13.52
N PHE A 20 -6.15 -8.81 12.91
CA PHE A 20 -6.90 -8.65 11.68
C PHE A 20 -8.18 -7.81 11.88
N SER A 21 -8.87 -7.95 13.01
CA SER A 21 -10.01 -7.08 13.35
C SER A 21 -9.61 -5.61 13.52
N VAL A 22 -8.47 -5.33 14.15
CA VAL A 22 -7.93 -3.96 14.26
C VAL A 22 -7.60 -3.40 12.88
N ILE A 23 -6.83 -4.15 12.07
CA ILE A 23 -6.43 -3.73 10.71
C ILE A 23 -7.65 -3.49 9.81
N LEU A 24 -8.69 -4.34 9.90
CA LEU A 24 -9.94 -4.17 9.18
C LEU A 24 -10.63 -2.84 9.54
N ILE A 25 -10.74 -2.50 10.83
CA ILE A 25 -11.43 -1.28 11.28
C ILE A 25 -10.70 -0.03 10.76
N PHE A 26 -9.37 0.04 10.96
CA PHE A 26 -8.57 1.16 10.45
C PHE A 26 -8.62 1.23 8.93
N GLY A 27 -8.33 0.12 8.24
CA GLY A 27 -8.27 0.07 6.78
C GLY A 27 -9.58 0.46 6.09
N ILE A 28 -10.74 0.09 6.62
CA ILE A 28 -12.05 0.49 6.07
C ILE A 28 -12.34 1.97 6.33
N ILE A 29 -12.09 2.48 7.54
CA ILE A 29 -12.35 3.88 7.90
C ILE A 29 -11.43 4.82 7.11
N GLU A 30 -10.12 4.53 7.11
CA GLU A 30 -9.10 5.42 6.54
C GLU A 30 -9.15 5.41 5.00
N ASN A 31 -9.24 4.24 4.36
CA ASN A 31 -9.36 4.20 2.90
C ASN A 31 -10.73 4.68 2.40
N GLY A 32 -11.81 4.40 3.15
CA GLY A 32 -13.13 4.97 2.86
C GLY A 32 -13.13 6.50 2.89
N LEU A 33 -12.44 7.09 3.88
CA LEU A 33 -12.25 8.53 3.97
C LEU A 33 -11.42 9.09 2.81
N VAL A 34 -10.34 8.41 2.39
CA VAL A 34 -9.56 8.80 1.21
C VAL A 34 -10.40 8.75 -0.07
N ILE A 35 -11.17 7.68 -0.28
CA ILE A 35 -12.07 7.55 -1.44
C ILE A 35 -13.05 8.72 -1.49
N TRP A 36 -13.65 9.09 -0.36
CA TRP A 36 -14.57 10.22 -0.29
C TRP A 36 -13.88 11.57 -0.54
N ILE A 37 -12.71 11.82 0.07
CA ILE A 37 -11.95 13.06 -0.15
C ILE A 37 -11.49 13.17 -1.61
N ALA A 38 -10.83 12.15 -2.14
CA ALA A 38 -10.27 12.15 -3.49
C ALA A 38 -11.35 12.13 -4.59
N GLY A 39 -12.50 11.48 -4.34
CA GLY A 39 -13.62 11.40 -5.27
C GLY A 39 -14.50 12.65 -5.31
N PHE A 40 -14.77 13.28 -4.16
CA PHE A 40 -15.80 14.32 -4.04
C PHE A 40 -15.33 15.68 -3.49
N ARG A 41 -14.20 15.73 -2.77
CA ARG A 41 -13.70 16.97 -2.12
C ARG A 41 -12.50 17.59 -2.82
N MET A 42 -11.66 16.77 -3.46
CA MET A 42 -10.52 17.24 -4.25
C MET A 42 -10.94 17.73 -5.65
N LYS A 43 -10.17 18.68 -6.18
CA LYS A 43 -10.23 19.04 -7.61
C LYS A 43 -9.79 17.84 -8.46
N LYS A 44 -10.17 17.79 -9.74
CA LYS A 44 -9.78 16.75 -10.71
C LYS A 44 -8.29 16.84 -11.10
N THR A 45 -7.41 16.55 -10.15
CA THR A 45 -5.94 16.55 -10.29
C THR A 45 -5.41 15.14 -10.58
N ILE A 46 -4.14 15.06 -10.98
CA ILE A 46 -3.43 13.78 -11.17
C ILE A 46 -3.32 13.02 -9.84
N ASN A 47 -2.99 13.73 -8.75
CA ASN A 47 -2.80 13.15 -7.43
C ASN A 47 -4.12 12.57 -6.88
N ALA A 48 -5.26 13.24 -7.10
CA ALA A 48 -6.58 12.71 -6.75
C ALA A 48 -6.90 11.38 -7.46
N VAL A 49 -6.52 11.23 -8.75
CA VAL A 49 -6.69 9.96 -9.48
C VAL A 49 -5.84 8.84 -8.86
N TRP A 50 -4.58 9.13 -8.51
CA TRP A 50 -3.70 8.16 -7.89
C TRP A 50 -4.15 7.72 -6.49
N PHE A 51 -4.52 8.68 -5.63
CA PHE A 51 -5.01 8.38 -4.29
C PHE A 51 -6.34 7.63 -4.31
N LEU A 52 -7.25 7.99 -5.21
CA LEU A 52 -8.53 7.28 -5.38
C LEU A 52 -8.31 5.83 -5.80
N ASN A 53 -7.45 5.56 -6.78
CA ASN A 53 -7.19 4.19 -7.23
C ASN A 53 -6.50 3.36 -6.15
N LEU A 54 -5.49 3.89 -5.47
CA LEU A 54 -4.78 3.16 -4.42
C LEU A 54 -5.70 2.91 -3.20
N ALA A 55 -6.49 3.90 -2.77
CA ALA A 55 -7.46 3.69 -1.70
C ALA A 55 -8.58 2.71 -2.07
N ILE A 56 -9.03 2.65 -3.33
CA ILE A 56 -9.95 1.58 -3.80
C ILE A 56 -9.27 0.21 -3.68
N THR A 57 -8.01 0.09 -4.11
CA THR A 57 -7.22 -1.15 -4.00
C THR A 57 -7.09 -1.61 -2.54
N ASP A 58 -6.71 -0.69 -1.65
CA ASP A 58 -6.51 -0.97 -0.22
C ASP A 58 -7.82 -1.27 0.50
N PHE A 59 -8.91 -0.55 0.19
CA PHE A 59 -10.24 -0.82 0.71
C PHE A 59 -10.72 -2.23 0.32
N LEU A 60 -10.57 -2.61 -0.96
CA LEU A 60 -10.90 -3.96 -1.44
C LEU A 60 -10.02 -5.05 -0.81
N CYS A 61 -8.76 -4.75 -0.48
CA CYS A 61 -7.92 -5.67 0.30
C CYS A 61 -8.44 -5.83 1.74
N CYS A 62 -8.87 -4.74 2.37
CA CYS A 62 -9.40 -4.78 3.72
C CYS A 62 -10.73 -5.55 3.81
N THR A 63 -11.60 -5.47 2.80
CA THR A 63 -12.89 -6.20 2.81
C THR A 63 -12.75 -7.72 2.78
N THR A 64 -11.59 -8.29 2.44
CA THR A 64 -11.37 -9.75 2.49
C THR A 64 -10.78 -10.25 3.80
N ILE A 65 -10.35 -9.36 4.70
CA ILE A 65 -9.84 -9.73 6.03
C ILE A 65 -10.82 -10.62 6.83
N PRO A 66 -12.16 -10.40 6.85
CA PRO A 66 -13.09 -11.28 7.55
C PRO A 66 -13.04 -12.73 7.06
N LEU A 67 -12.90 -12.94 5.75
CA LEU A 67 -12.75 -14.27 5.16
C LEU A 67 -11.44 -14.92 5.63
N HIS A 68 -10.37 -14.15 5.84
CA HIS A 68 -9.06 -14.65 6.30
C HIS A 68 -9.13 -15.06 7.77
N ILE A 69 -9.96 -14.39 8.58
CA ILE A 69 -10.24 -14.75 9.97
C ILE A 69 -11.00 -16.08 10.02
N VAL A 70 -12.09 -16.21 9.24
CA VAL A 70 -12.99 -17.38 9.30
C VAL A 70 -12.37 -18.63 8.64
N TRP A 71 -11.36 -18.49 7.78
CA TRP A 71 -10.67 -19.58 7.08
C TRP A 71 -10.23 -20.77 7.99
N ASP A 72 -9.66 -20.46 9.15
CA ASP A 72 -9.14 -21.46 10.10
C ASP A 72 -10.22 -22.04 11.03
N THR A 73 -11.48 -21.63 10.87
CA THR A 73 -12.59 -22.11 11.71
C THR A 73 -13.31 -23.29 11.07
N GLU A 74 -14.00 -24.10 11.87
CA GLU A 74 -14.85 -25.19 11.39
C GLU A 74 -16.16 -24.71 10.74
N LEU A 75 -16.46 -23.40 10.82
CA LEU A 75 -17.69 -22.80 10.27
C LEU A 75 -17.79 -22.94 8.74
N ILE A 76 -16.67 -23.09 8.03
CA ILE A 76 -16.66 -23.25 6.57
C ILE A 76 -16.74 -24.73 6.20
N HIS A 77 -17.88 -25.13 5.63
CA HIS A 77 -18.08 -26.44 5.01
C HIS A 77 -17.02 -26.73 3.94
N TRP A 78 -16.55 -27.99 3.87
CA TRP A 78 -15.44 -28.39 3.00
C TRP A 78 -15.63 -28.03 1.51
N ARG A 79 -16.86 -28.15 0.97
CA ARG A 79 -17.18 -27.73 -0.42
C ARG A 79 -17.05 -26.22 -0.64
N SER A 80 -17.33 -25.41 0.39
CA SER A 80 -17.22 -23.95 0.33
C SER A 80 -15.78 -23.47 0.45
N ARG A 81 -14.87 -24.24 1.08
CA ARG A 81 -13.45 -23.88 1.23
C ARG A 81 -12.77 -23.61 -0.11
N TYR A 82 -13.09 -24.35 -1.16
CA TYR A 82 -12.54 -24.09 -2.51
C TYR A 82 -12.94 -22.70 -3.04
N ILE A 83 -14.22 -22.32 -2.91
CA ILE A 83 -14.70 -21.00 -3.37
C ILE A 83 -14.03 -19.89 -2.56
N PHE A 84 -13.92 -20.07 -1.24
CA PHE A 84 -13.22 -19.12 -0.37
C PHE A 84 -11.74 -19.00 -0.79
N GLU A 85 -10.98 -20.09 -0.96
CA GLU A 85 -9.57 -20.03 -1.36
C GLU A 85 -9.37 -19.27 -2.68
N VAL A 86 -10.24 -19.50 -3.66
CA VAL A 86 -10.20 -18.80 -4.96
C VAL A 86 -10.50 -17.31 -4.79
N VAL A 87 -11.57 -16.93 -4.10
CA VAL A 87 -11.90 -15.50 -3.84
C VAL A 87 -10.77 -14.78 -3.13
N MET A 88 -10.11 -15.47 -2.20
CA MET A 88 -9.05 -14.93 -1.35
C MET A 88 -7.74 -14.77 -2.12
N THR A 89 -7.41 -15.76 -2.93
CA THR A 89 -6.29 -15.70 -3.88
C THR A 89 -6.51 -14.57 -4.89
N VAL A 90 -7.69 -14.49 -5.50
CA VAL A 90 -8.06 -13.42 -6.47
C VAL A 90 -7.88 -12.05 -5.83
N SER A 91 -8.51 -11.82 -4.67
CA SER A 91 -8.58 -10.51 -4.04
C SER A 91 -7.24 -10.05 -3.48
N LEU A 92 -6.42 -10.97 -2.97
CA LEU A 92 -5.03 -10.66 -2.68
C LEU A 92 -4.27 -10.34 -3.97
N VAL A 93 -4.11 -11.29 -4.91
CA VAL A 93 -3.24 -11.10 -6.08
C VAL A 93 -3.57 -9.81 -6.86
N ILE A 94 -4.85 -9.46 -7.00
CA ILE A 94 -5.25 -8.20 -7.65
C ILE A 94 -4.88 -6.97 -6.81
N ALA A 95 -5.17 -6.97 -5.50
CA ALA A 95 -4.86 -5.84 -4.64
C ALA A 95 -3.34 -5.61 -4.51
N MET A 96 -2.60 -6.70 -4.37
CA MET A 96 -1.14 -6.74 -4.32
C MET A 96 -0.52 -6.14 -5.59
N SER A 97 -0.93 -6.63 -6.75
CA SER A 97 -0.42 -6.18 -8.05
C SER A 97 -0.79 -4.72 -8.34
N ALA A 98 -2.02 -4.31 -8.01
CA ALA A 98 -2.47 -2.94 -8.24
C ALA A 98 -1.74 -1.95 -7.32
N SER A 99 -1.56 -2.28 -6.04
CA SER A 99 -0.90 -1.41 -5.06
C SER A 99 0.54 -1.09 -5.48
N VAL A 100 1.34 -2.10 -5.85
CA VAL A 100 2.74 -1.90 -6.27
C VAL A 100 2.85 -1.15 -7.61
N LEU A 101 1.99 -1.45 -8.58
CA LEU A 101 2.03 -0.79 -9.89
C LEU A 101 1.53 0.66 -9.83
N LEU A 102 0.53 0.96 -9.00
CA LEU A 102 0.07 2.33 -8.75
C LEU A 102 1.16 3.16 -8.04
N LEU A 103 1.85 2.60 -7.05
CA LEU A 103 2.99 3.27 -6.42
C LEU A 103 4.17 3.47 -7.39
N THR A 104 4.42 2.51 -8.28
CA THR A 104 5.41 2.65 -9.36
C THR A 104 5.04 3.81 -10.28
N ALA A 105 3.78 3.87 -10.74
CA ALA A 105 3.28 4.95 -11.59
C ALA A 105 3.33 6.32 -10.90
N MET A 106 2.95 6.43 -9.62
CA MET A 106 3.10 7.65 -8.82
C MET A 106 4.56 8.10 -8.69
N SER A 107 5.49 7.15 -8.62
CA SER A 107 6.92 7.41 -8.48
C SER A 107 7.53 7.94 -9.78
N ILE A 108 7.15 7.34 -10.92
CA ILE A 108 7.48 7.85 -12.26
C ILE A 108 6.85 9.23 -12.48
N ASP A 109 5.57 9.43 -12.15
CA ASP A 109 4.87 10.72 -12.30
C ASP A 109 5.55 11.86 -11.54
N ARG A 110 5.97 11.60 -10.29
CA ARG A 110 6.80 12.53 -9.50
C ARG A 110 8.17 12.76 -10.10
N TRP A 111 8.84 11.71 -10.59
CA TRP A 111 10.14 11.83 -11.24
C TRP A 111 10.07 12.70 -12.50
N VAL A 112 9.08 12.46 -13.37
CA VAL A 112 8.82 13.30 -14.55
C VAL A 112 8.55 14.75 -14.14
N SER A 113 7.74 14.97 -13.10
CA SER A 113 7.44 16.32 -12.61
C SER A 113 8.65 17.08 -12.03
N VAL A 114 9.69 16.39 -11.54
CA VAL A 114 10.90 16.99 -10.95
C VAL A 114 12.05 17.11 -11.97
N MET A 115 12.22 16.10 -12.83
CA MET A 115 13.32 16.04 -13.79
C MET A 115 13.00 16.72 -15.11
N LEU A 116 11.75 16.62 -15.57
CA LEU A 116 11.30 17.03 -16.91
C LEU A 116 10.17 18.08 -16.81
N PRO A 117 10.37 19.23 -16.13
CA PRO A 117 9.30 20.16 -15.78
C PRO A 117 8.55 20.74 -16.99
N PHE A 118 9.23 20.97 -18.11
CA PHE A 118 8.59 21.43 -19.35
C PHE A 118 7.67 20.35 -19.95
N TRP A 119 8.13 19.11 -19.98
CA TRP A 119 7.37 17.95 -20.46
C TRP A 119 6.15 17.68 -19.58
N ALA A 120 6.34 17.75 -18.26
CA ALA A 120 5.28 17.63 -17.27
C ALA A 120 4.21 18.72 -17.44
N LYS A 121 4.60 19.99 -17.69
CA LYS A 121 3.64 21.08 -17.88
C LYS A 121 2.69 20.87 -19.08
N VAL A 122 3.15 20.18 -20.13
CA VAL A 122 2.38 19.96 -21.36
C VAL A 122 1.58 18.66 -21.32
N HIS A 123 2.20 17.54 -20.92
CA HIS A 123 1.63 16.20 -21.11
C HIS A 123 1.05 15.57 -19.83
N ARG A 124 1.44 16.03 -18.64
CA ARG A 124 0.98 15.46 -17.37
C ARG A 124 -0.46 15.92 -17.10
N THR A 125 -1.44 15.10 -17.48
CA THR A 125 -2.87 15.40 -17.34
C THR A 125 -3.60 14.35 -16.51
N HIS A 126 -4.69 14.74 -15.84
CA HIS A 126 -5.53 13.79 -15.10
C HIS A 126 -6.22 12.77 -16.04
N LYS A 127 -6.40 13.09 -17.33
CA LYS A 127 -6.89 12.15 -18.35
C LYS A 127 -5.90 11.01 -18.56
N LEU A 128 -4.62 11.35 -18.76
CA LEU A 128 -3.54 10.37 -18.91
C LEU A 128 -3.39 9.50 -17.64
N ALA A 129 -3.46 10.09 -16.45
CA ALA A 129 -3.42 9.35 -15.19
C ALA A 129 -4.53 8.29 -15.09
N LYS A 130 -5.76 8.61 -15.50
CA LYS A 130 -6.87 7.64 -15.56
C LYS A 130 -6.64 6.51 -16.58
N ILE A 131 -6.06 6.82 -17.74
CA ILE A 131 -5.72 5.81 -18.75
C ILE A 131 -4.67 4.84 -18.19
N ILE A 132 -3.60 5.37 -17.58
CA ILE A 132 -2.55 4.54 -16.96
C ILE A 132 -3.13 3.68 -15.83
N ALA A 133 -3.97 4.24 -14.96
CA ALA A 133 -4.65 3.47 -13.92
C ALA A 133 -5.53 2.34 -14.52
N GLY A 134 -6.28 2.61 -15.59
CA GLY A 134 -7.06 1.59 -16.29
C GLY A 134 -6.19 0.48 -16.89
N VAL A 135 -5.05 0.81 -17.49
CA VAL A 135 -4.07 -0.18 -18.00
C VAL A 135 -3.50 -1.02 -16.85
N ILE A 136 -3.19 -0.41 -15.71
CA ILE A 136 -2.73 -1.13 -14.51
C ILE A 136 -3.80 -2.11 -14.02
N TRP A 137 -5.06 -1.69 -13.89
CA TRP A 137 -6.16 -2.58 -13.50
C TRP A 137 -6.33 -3.76 -14.46
N MET A 138 -6.30 -3.52 -15.77
CA MET A 138 -6.39 -4.58 -16.78
C MET A 138 -5.21 -5.57 -16.68
N PHE A 139 -3.99 -5.07 -16.48
CA PHE A 139 -2.82 -5.92 -16.26
C PHE A 139 -2.95 -6.76 -14.98
N CYS A 140 -3.42 -6.17 -13.88
CA CYS A 140 -3.65 -6.87 -12.62
C CYS A 140 -4.71 -7.97 -12.77
N LEU A 141 -5.79 -7.73 -13.52
CA LEU A 141 -6.81 -8.73 -13.83
C LEU A 141 -6.23 -9.90 -14.64
N VAL A 142 -5.40 -9.64 -15.65
CA VAL A 142 -4.71 -10.69 -16.44
C VAL A 142 -3.78 -11.51 -15.56
N VAL A 143 -2.91 -10.87 -14.77
CA VAL A 143 -2.00 -11.56 -13.83
C VAL A 143 -2.79 -12.42 -12.84
N THR A 144 -3.88 -11.88 -12.28
CA THR A 144 -4.74 -12.60 -11.33
C THR A 144 -5.40 -13.81 -11.97
N GLY A 145 -5.94 -13.67 -13.19
CA GLY A 145 -6.54 -14.78 -13.94
C GLY A 145 -5.55 -15.90 -14.24
N VAL A 146 -4.31 -15.54 -14.64
CA VAL A 146 -3.23 -16.51 -14.87
C VAL A 146 -2.90 -17.27 -13.57
N VAL A 147 -2.63 -16.57 -12.47
CA VAL A 147 -2.31 -17.19 -11.17
C VAL A 147 -3.45 -18.09 -10.68
N CYS A 148 -4.70 -17.65 -10.80
CA CYS A 148 -5.85 -18.45 -10.38
C CYS A 148 -6.00 -19.72 -11.24
N SER A 149 -5.72 -19.65 -12.54
CA SER A 149 -5.74 -20.83 -13.41
C SER A 149 -4.73 -21.90 -12.97
N PHE A 150 -3.58 -21.48 -12.43
CA PHE A 150 -2.58 -22.39 -11.86
C PHE A 150 -3.00 -22.93 -10.49
N VAL A 151 -3.52 -22.08 -9.59
CA VAL A 151 -4.01 -22.53 -8.27
C VAL A 151 -5.13 -23.56 -8.42
N VAL A 152 -6.09 -23.34 -9.32
CA VAL A 152 -7.17 -24.31 -9.59
C VAL A 152 -6.61 -25.66 -10.08
N LYS A 153 -5.65 -25.66 -11.01
CA LYS A 153 -5.01 -26.89 -11.49
C LYS A 153 -4.12 -27.56 -10.45
N TYR A 154 -3.51 -26.80 -9.54
CA TYR A 154 -2.72 -27.34 -8.43
C TYR A 154 -3.61 -28.06 -7.41
N VAL A 155 -4.73 -27.45 -7.01
CA VAL A 155 -5.73 -28.12 -6.14
C VAL A 155 -6.31 -29.37 -6.81
N GLY A 156 -6.48 -29.35 -8.14
CA GLY A 156 -6.83 -30.52 -8.94
C GLY A 156 -5.70 -31.55 -9.17
N GLN A 157 -4.50 -31.35 -8.61
CA GLN A 157 -3.30 -32.19 -8.79
C GLN A 157 -2.80 -32.35 -10.24
N ILE A 158 -3.13 -31.40 -11.12
CA ILE A 158 -2.82 -31.43 -12.57
C ILE A 158 -1.50 -30.72 -12.91
N THR A 159 -0.86 -30.00 -11.96
CA THR A 159 0.33 -29.16 -12.23
C THR A 159 1.56 -29.58 -11.43
N SER A 160 2.72 -29.61 -12.08
CA SER A 160 4.01 -29.90 -11.43
C SER A 160 4.52 -28.76 -10.56
N ILE A 161 5.39 -29.09 -9.60
CA ILE A 161 6.03 -28.11 -8.69
C ILE A 161 6.87 -27.10 -9.46
N GLU A 162 7.58 -27.55 -10.51
CA GLU A 162 8.43 -26.70 -11.37
C GLU A 162 7.65 -25.54 -12.03
N ILE A 163 6.39 -25.77 -12.42
CA ILE A 163 5.54 -24.73 -13.01
C ILE A 163 5.15 -23.68 -11.96
N MET A 164 4.89 -24.10 -10.71
CA MET A 164 4.60 -23.16 -9.61
C MET A 164 5.83 -22.30 -9.28
N ASP A 165 7.02 -22.89 -9.25
CA ASP A 165 8.28 -22.17 -9.07
C ASP A 165 8.50 -21.09 -10.13
N ILE A 166 8.25 -21.41 -11.40
CA ILE A 166 8.34 -20.44 -12.50
C ILE A 166 7.31 -19.32 -12.32
N VAL A 167 6.07 -19.64 -11.95
CA VAL A 167 5.01 -18.64 -11.72
C VAL A 167 5.39 -17.70 -10.58
N ASP A 168 5.87 -18.22 -9.45
CA ASP A 168 6.29 -17.40 -8.31
C ASP A 168 7.56 -16.60 -8.60
N LEU A 169 8.48 -17.12 -9.42
CA LEU A 169 9.69 -16.38 -9.84
C LEU A 169 9.31 -15.21 -10.77
N VAL A 170 8.42 -15.44 -11.73
CA VAL A 170 7.89 -14.38 -12.60
C VAL A 170 7.15 -13.33 -11.77
N ARG A 171 6.35 -13.73 -10.77
CA ARG A 171 5.69 -12.79 -9.84
C ARG A 171 6.71 -11.97 -9.03
N LEU A 172 7.74 -12.61 -8.46
CA LEU A 172 8.82 -11.93 -7.74
C LEU A 172 9.53 -10.90 -8.64
N VAL A 173 9.87 -11.27 -9.88
CA VAL A 173 10.56 -10.36 -10.80
C VAL A 173 9.65 -9.20 -11.24
N VAL A 174 8.45 -9.50 -11.72
CA VAL A 174 7.54 -8.52 -12.36
C VAL A 174 6.83 -7.62 -11.34
N LEU A 175 6.44 -8.15 -10.18
CA LEU A 175 5.63 -7.44 -9.19
C LEU A 175 6.45 -6.94 -7.98
N PHE A 176 7.70 -7.35 -7.82
CA PHE A 176 8.56 -6.87 -6.74
C PHE A 176 9.89 -6.28 -7.24
N VAL A 177 10.74 -7.05 -7.91
CA VAL A 177 12.11 -6.60 -8.29
C VAL A 177 12.08 -5.43 -9.30
N ILE A 178 11.33 -5.53 -10.38
CA ILE A 178 11.24 -4.46 -11.39
C ILE A 178 10.64 -3.17 -10.79
N PRO A 179 9.48 -3.21 -10.11
CA PRO A 179 8.97 -2.06 -9.35
C PRO A 179 9.97 -1.47 -8.36
N PHE A 180 10.66 -2.33 -7.59
CA PHE A 180 11.67 -1.90 -6.61
C PHE A 180 12.79 -1.09 -7.26
N LEU A 181 13.35 -1.57 -8.36
CA LEU A 181 14.44 -0.89 -9.09
C LEU A 181 13.97 0.44 -9.69
N ILE A 182 12.78 0.48 -10.29
CA ILE A 182 12.19 1.71 -10.86
C ILE A 182 11.95 2.75 -9.77
N ILE A 183 11.26 2.37 -8.69
CA ILE A 183 10.93 3.24 -7.57
C ILE A 183 12.22 3.76 -6.93
N SER A 184 13.18 2.88 -6.60
CA SER A 184 14.45 3.27 -6.00
C SER A 184 15.22 4.26 -6.88
N THR A 185 15.33 3.99 -8.19
CA THR A 185 16.00 4.89 -9.14
C THR A 185 15.30 6.25 -9.22
N CYS A 186 13.96 6.28 -9.21
CA CYS A 186 13.19 7.52 -9.19
C CYS A 186 13.54 8.38 -7.96
N TYR A 187 13.50 7.84 -6.74
CA TYR A 187 13.75 8.65 -5.54
C TYR A 187 15.22 8.96 -5.29
N VAL A 188 16.16 8.05 -5.62
CA VAL A 188 17.59 8.33 -5.53
C VAL A 188 17.98 9.50 -6.43
N THR A 189 17.51 9.50 -7.68
CA THR A 189 17.79 10.62 -8.61
C THR A 189 17.11 11.92 -8.16
N ILE A 190 15.84 11.88 -7.73
CA ILE A 190 15.13 13.04 -7.14
C ILE A 190 15.90 13.61 -5.94
N PHE A 191 16.37 12.75 -5.02
CA PHE A 191 17.14 13.15 -3.85
C PHE A 191 18.42 13.92 -4.23
N PHE A 192 19.21 13.42 -5.18
CA PHE A 192 20.40 14.12 -5.66
C PHE A 192 20.07 15.46 -6.37
N LYS A 193 18.98 15.53 -7.14
CA LYS A 193 18.50 16.78 -7.77
C LYS A 193 18.09 17.82 -6.72
N ILE A 194 17.37 17.41 -5.67
CA ILE A 194 17.01 18.28 -4.54
C ILE A 194 18.25 18.73 -3.79
N ARG A 195 19.19 17.82 -3.47
CA ARG A 195 20.42 18.15 -2.74
C ARG A 195 21.26 19.20 -3.47
N LYS A 196 21.28 19.20 -4.82
CA LYS A 196 21.96 20.22 -5.63
C LYS A 196 21.20 21.55 -5.76
N SER A 197 19.90 21.63 -5.43
CA SER A 197 19.06 22.82 -5.65
C SER A 197 18.61 23.48 -4.33
N LYS A 198 19.28 24.58 -3.94
CA LYS A 198 18.92 25.38 -2.74
C LYS A 198 17.44 25.82 -2.72
N ARG A 199 16.84 26.09 -3.89
CA ARG A 199 15.40 26.43 -4.03
C ARG A 199 14.49 25.25 -3.65
N LEU A 200 14.86 24.03 -4.05
CA LEU A 200 14.04 22.84 -3.83
C LEU A 200 14.25 22.24 -2.42
N GLN A 201 15.40 22.50 -1.78
CA GLN A 201 15.67 22.11 -0.40
C GLN A 201 14.71 22.72 0.64
N ARG A 202 14.05 23.86 0.37
CA ARG A 202 13.02 24.42 1.27
C ARG A 202 11.74 23.57 1.37
N SER A 203 11.54 22.59 0.49
CA SER A 203 10.33 21.75 0.42
C SER A 203 10.58 20.28 0.76
N GLN A 204 11.54 19.95 1.64
CA GLN A 204 11.94 18.56 1.91
C GLN A 204 10.93 17.68 2.68
N ARG A 205 9.90 18.26 3.31
CA ARG A 205 8.97 17.53 4.20
C ARG A 205 8.23 16.36 3.53
N PRO A 206 7.63 16.50 2.33
CA PRO A 206 6.97 15.37 1.66
C PRO A 206 7.95 14.23 1.34
N TYR A 207 9.15 14.57 0.86
CA TYR A 207 10.13 13.62 0.30
C TYR A 207 10.63 12.57 1.30
N ARG A 208 10.92 12.96 2.54
CA ARG A 208 11.34 12.01 3.59
C ARG A 208 10.25 10.96 3.88
N ILE A 209 9.00 11.39 3.84
CA ILE A 209 7.85 10.54 4.09
C ILE A 209 7.71 9.55 2.94
N ILE A 210 7.79 9.98 1.68
CA ILE A 210 7.77 9.05 0.53
C ILE A 210 8.86 7.97 0.64
N THR A 211 10.08 8.32 1.05
CA THR A 211 11.15 7.35 1.26
C THR A 211 10.82 6.34 2.37
N ALA A 212 10.34 6.80 3.53
CA ALA A 212 9.94 5.92 4.63
C ALA A 212 8.80 4.97 4.23
N VAL A 213 7.84 5.47 3.46
CA VAL A 213 6.69 4.74 2.93
C VAL A 213 7.09 3.63 1.98
N ILE A 214 8.00 3.94 1.07
CA ILE A 214 8.50 2.98 0.09
C ILE A 214 9.31 1.88 0.78
N LEU A 215 10.07 2.23 1.81
CA LEU A 215 10.74 1.25 2.65
C LEU A 215 9.74 0.40 3.43
N CYS A 216 8.73 0.98 4.07
CA CYS A 216 7.66 0.23 4.74
C CYS A 216 6.92 -0.70 3.78
N PHE A 217 6.59 -0.22 2.57
CA PHE A 217 6.04 -1.04 1.50
C PHE A 217 6.97 -2.24 1.26
N PHE A 218 8.21 -2.02 0.81
CA PHE A 218 9.09 -3.15 0.49
C PHE A 218 9.37 -4.09 1.67
N ILE A 219 9.40 -3.61 2.91
CA ILE A 219 9.50 -4.44 4.12
C ILE A 219 8.23 -5.30 4.31
N CYS A 220 7.04 -4.77 4.03
CA CYS A 220 5.79 -5.53 4.10
C CYS A 220 5.64 -6.55 2.96
N TRP A 221 6.18 -6.24 1.78
CA TRP A 221 6.00 -7.04 0.55
C TRP A 221 7.09 -8.08 0.30
N ALA A 222 8.34 -7.82 0.70
CA ALA A 222 9.45 -8.75 0.46
C ALA A 222 9.20 -10.15 1.07
N PRO A 223 8.69 -10.29 2.32
CA PRO A 223 8.41 -11.61 2.88
C PRO A 223 7.37 -12.39 2.06
N TYR A 224 6.36 -11.71 1.50
CA TYR A 224 5.34 -12.35 0.67
C TYR A 224 5.93 -12.97 -0.60
N TYR A 225 6.73 -12.20 -1.36
CA TYR A 225 7.27 -12.67 -2.65
C TYR A 225 8.48 -13.60 -2.52
N THR A 226 9.22 -13.56 -1.41
CA THR A 226 10.42 -14.41 -1.21
C THR A 226 10.12 -15.72 -0.47
N TRP A 227 9.00 -15.81 0.25
CA TRP A 227 8.55 -17.00 0.98
C TRP A 227 8.67 -18.34 0.20
N PRO A 228 8.19 -18.47 -1.06
CA PRO A 228 8.21 -19.74 -1.79
C PRO A 228 9.61 -20.32 -2.02
N PHE A 229 10.63 -19.45 -1.96
CA PHE A 229 12.04 -19.77 -2.17
C PHE A 229 12.78 -19.98 -0.85
N ILE A 230 12.49 -19.17 0.17
CA ILE A 230 13.18 -19.23 1.47
C ILE A 230 12.70 -20.43 2.32
N PHE A 231 11.41 -20.75 2.28
CA PHE A 231 10.78 -21.66 3.25
C PHE A 231 10.28 -22.98 2.62
N ARG A 232 10.90 -23.38 1.51
CA ARG A 232 10.59 -24.61 0.75
C ARG A 232 10.62 -25.87 1.61
N ASP A 233 11.63 -25.96 2.48
CA ASP A 233 11.94 -27.17 3.26
C ASP A 233 11.50 -27.10 4.74
N ILE A 234 10.69 -26.11 5.12
CA ILE A 234 10.28 -25.89 6.52
C ILE A 234 9.06 -26.74 6.92
N TYR A 235 9.12 -27.29 8.13
CA TYR A 235 8.10 -28.13 8.76
C TYR A 235 6.74 -27.43 8.87
N TYR A 236 5.67 -28.23 8.88
CA TYR A 236 4.29 -27.79 8.67
C TYR A 236 3.78 -26.69 9.63
N ASP A 237 4.29 -26.66 10.87
CA ASP A 237 3.76 -25.83 11.96
C ASP A 237 4.30 -24.38 11.91
N ASP A 238 5.60 -24.20 11.65
CA ASP A 238 6.22 -22.88 11.42
C ASP A 238 5.52 -22.12 10.27
N ARG A 239 5.00 -22.86 9.29
CA ARG A 239 4.26 -22.28 8.14
C ARG A 239 2.98 -21.55 8.57
N TYR A 240 2.40 -21.85 9.72
CA TYR A 240 1.21 -21.13 10.21
C TYR A 240 1.59 -19.75 10.77
N ILE A 241 2.64 -19.68 11.60
CA ILE A 241 3.17 -18.41 12.14
C ILE A 241 3.62 -17.50 10.98
N ILE A 242 4.39 -18.06 10.04
CA ILE A 242 4.93 -17.29 8.92
C ILE A 242 3.79 -16.75 8.03
N LYS A 243 2.74 -17.55 7.75
CA LYS A 243 1.52 -17.07 7.07
C LYS A 243 0.85 -15.92 7.83
N ILE A 244 0.68 -16.01 9.16
CA ILE A 244 0.09 -14.92 9.95
C ILE A 244 0.92 -13.65 9.78
N VAL A 245 2.24 -13.72 9.92
CA VAL A 245 3.14 -12.55 9.78
C VAL A 245 3.06 -11.95 8.37
N MET A 246 3.14 -12.77 7.32
CA MET A 246 3.07 -12.30 5.93
C MET A 246 1.75 -11.61 5.61
N TYR A 247 0.60 -12.23 5.95
CA TYR A 247 -0.70 -11.62 5.71
C TYR A 247 -0.90 -10.34 6.57
N SER A 248 -0.40 -10.33 7.81
CA SER A 248 -0.42 -9.13 8.66
C SER A 248 0.31 -7.96 8.01
N LEU A 249 1.52 -8.20 7.49
CA LEU A 249 2.32 -7.18 6.80
C LEU A 249 1.61 -6.67 5.55
N VAL A 250 1.01 -7.55 4.76
CA VAL A 250 0.22 -7.19 3.56
C VAL A 250 -0.96 -6.28 3.93
N PHE A 251 -1.76 -6.62 4.95
CA PHE A 251 -2.90 -5.79 5.33
C PHE A 251 -2.49 -4.49 6.04
N LEU A 252 -1.41 -4.50 6.82
CA LEU A 252 -0.84 -3.29 7.42
C LEU A 252 -0.40 -2.29 6.34
N ASN A 253 0.16 -2.76 5.23
CA ASN A 253 0.52 -1.89 4.11
C ASN A 253 -0.69 -1.08 3.58
N SER A 254 -1.87 -1.69 3.50
CA SER A 254 -3.11 -1.02 3.08
C SER A 254 -3.66 0.00 4.10
N CYS A 255 -3.24 -0.06 5.36
CA CYS A 255 -3.56 0.96 6.38
C CYS A 255 -2.53 2.10 6.43
N ILE A 256 -1.29 1.85 6.01
CA ILE A 256 -0.26 2.89 6.00
C ILE A 256 -0.57 3.95 4.91
N ASN A 257 -1.13 3.56 3.77
CA ASN A 257 -1.40 4.42 2.60
C ASN A 257 -2.18 5.73 2.87
N PRO A 258 -3.30 5.75 3.62
CA PRO A 258 -4.01 6.99 3.97
C PRO A 258 -3.20 8.02 4.77
N ILE A 259 -2.43 7.57 5.78
CA ILE A 259 -1.61 8.42 6.65
C ILE A 259 -0.63 9.26 5.82
N ILE A 260 -0.13 8.66 4.75
CA ILE A 260 0.88 9.21 3.84
C ILE A 260 0.36 10.43 3.09
N TYR A 261 -0.89 10.38 2.60
CA TYR A 261 -1.49 11.44 1.80
C TYR A 261 -1.65 12.74 2.61
N VAL A 262 -2.04 12.63 3.90
CA VAL A 262 -2.19 13.77 4.84
C VAL A 262 -0.90 14.60 4.94
N PHE A 263 0.26 13.94 4.91
CA PHE A 263 1.54 14.63 5.03
C PHE A 263 2.17 15.06 3.68
N MET A 264 1.74 14.49 2.56
CA MET A 264 2.43 14.64 1.27
C MET A 264 1.74 15.53 0.26
N ASP A 265 0.43 15.76 0.38
CA ASP A 265 -0.33 16.53 -0.61
C ASP A 265 -1.18 17.62 0.07
N GLN A 266 -1.02 18.87 -0.39
CA GLN A 266 -1.69 20.02 0.20
C GLN A 266 -3.19 20.04 -0.13
N ASP A 267 -3.58 19.68 -1.37
CA ASP A 267 -5.00 19.61 -1.75
C ASP A 267 -5.72 18.52 -0.94
N PHE A 268 -5.08 17.38 -0.71
CA PHE A 268 -5.63 16.30 0.14
C PHE A 268 -5.71 16.74 1.61
N ARG A 269 -4.64 17.34 2.15
CA ARG A 269 -4.61 17.85 3.53
C ARG A 269 -5.69 18.91 3.77
N ASP A 270 -5.91 19.82 2.83
CA ASP A 270 -6.96 20.83 2.93
C ASP A 270 -8.36 20.20 2.80
N GLY A 271 -8.54 19.21 1.92
CA GLY A 271 -9.76 18.40 1.85
C GLY A 271 -10.07 17.65 3.15
N PHE A 272 -9.05 17.12 3.81
CA PHE A 272 -9.13 16.45 5.11
C PHE A 272 -9.45 17.43 6.24
N LEU A 273 -8.69 18.54 6.36
CA LEU A 273 -8.87 19.57 7.40
C LEU A 273 -10.16 20.40 7.23
N THR A 274 -10.79 20.40 6.06
CA THR A 274 -12.13 20.98 5.85
C THR A 274 -13.26 20.00 6.15
N SER A 275 -12.95 18.72 6.40
CA SER A 275 -13.92 17.67 6.71
C SER A 275 -13.94 17.29 8.19
N ILE A 276 -12.92 17.68 8.95
CA ILE A 276 -12.84 17.50 10.41
C ILE A 276 -13.53 18.68 11.12
N PRO A 277 -14.32 18.45 12.19
CA PRO A 277 -14.96 19.52 12.95
C PRO A 277 -13.96 20.52 13.54
N PHE A 278 -14.39 21.79 13.60
CA PHE A 278 -13.56 22.98 13.84
C PHE A 278 -12.60 22.90 15.04
N ARG A 279 -12.93 22.15 16.10
CA ARG A 279 -12.11 22.05 17.32
C ARG A 279 -10.79 21.28 17.15
N LEU A 280 -10.68 20.34 16.21
CA LEU A 280 -9.40 19.66 15.93
C LEU A 280 -8.50 20.49 14.98
N LYS A 281 -9.07 21.52 14.36
CA LYS A 281 -8.45 22.31 13.28
C LYS A 281 -7.50 23.38 13.81
N THR A 282 -7.70 23.81 15.06
CA THR A 282 -6.77 24.69 15.80
C THR A 282 -5.48 23.96 16.11
N ASP A 283 -5.56 22.80 16.77
CA ASP A 283 -4.40 22.06 17.31
C ASP A 283 -3.43 21.62 16.19
N LEU A 284 -3.96 21.20 15.03
CA LEU A 284 -3.17 20.82 13.85
C LEU A 284 -2.56 22.02 13.07
N ARG A 285 -2.98 23.25 13.38
CA ARG A 285 -2.41 24.49 12.82
C ARG A 285 -1.32 25.09 13.69
N GLU A 286 -1.32 24.80 14.99
CA GLU A 286 -0.46 25.46 15.98
C GLU A 286 0.95 24.89 16.13
N GLN A 287 1.38 23.89 15.34
CA GLN A 287 2.79 23.47 15.34
C GLN A 287 3.71 24.63 14.89
N PRO A 288 4.50 25.26 15.79
CA PRO A 288 5.13 26.52 15.47
C PRO A 288 6.35 26.33 14.58
N VAL A 289 6.45 27.15 13.52
CA VAL A 289 7.77 27.44 12.93
C VAL A 289 8.51 28.32 13.92
N ASN A 290 9.41 27.72 14.70
CA ASN A 290 10.25 28.40 15.67
C ASN A 290 11.00 29.58 15.02
N THR A 291 10.46 30.78 15.21
CA THR A 291 11.07 32.04 14.79
C THR A 291 11.42 32.78 16.07
N LYS A 292 12.61 32.49 16.63
CA LYS A 292 13.17 33.31 17.71
C LYS A 292 13.61 34.65 17.13
N GLY A 293 12.68 35.59 17.08
CA GLY A 293 12.92 37.02 16.91
C GLY A 293 12.47 37.75 18.18
N SER A 294 13.33 37.78 19.20
CA SER A 294 13.02 38.38 20.49
C SER A 294 13.30 39.87 20.52
N GLN A 295 12.23 40.66 20.73
CA GLN A 295 12.17 41.97 21.41
C GLN A 295 12.81 43.18 20.69
N LEU A 296 12.03 44.24 20.40
CA LEU A 296 11.74 45.42 21.26
C LEU A 296 13.03 46.21 21.58
N SER A 297 13.19 47.50 21.25
CA SER A 297 12.37 48.68 21.64
C SER A 297 12.94 50.00 21.03
N THR A 298 12.39 51.23 21.10
CA THR A 298 11.03 51.79 21.34
C THR A 298 11.10 53.35 21.24
N THR A 299 10.20 54.03 20.49
CA THR A 299 10.01 55.53 20.41
C THR A 299 11.18 56.29 19.71
N THR A 300 11.10 57.52 19.15
CA THR A 300 10.23 58.70 19.37
C THR A 300 10.04 59.57 18.10
N TYR A 301 9.07 60.47 18.17
CA TYR A 301 8.62 61.48 17.19
C TYR A 301 9.66 62.49 16.66
N VAL A 302 9.23 63.16 15.56
CA VAL A 302 9.83 64.25 14.75
C VAL A 302 10.76 63.78 13.65
#